data_AF-A0A2D4L636-F1
#
_entry.id   AF-A0A2D4L636-F1
#
_cell.length_a   1.000
_cell.length_b   1.000
_cell.length_c   1.000
_cell.angle_alpha   90.00
_cell.angle_beta   90.00
_cell.angle_gamma   90.00
#
_symmetry.space_group_name_H-M   'P 1'
#
loop_
_entity.id
_entity.type
_entity.pdbx_description
1 polymer ?
#
loop_
_entity_poly.entity_id
_entity_poly.type
_entity_poly.pdbx_seq_one_letter_code
_entity_poly.pdbx_strand_id
1 'polypeptide(L)'
;SVQSHRKNNVDTAEDIHAIDSCEYIWEAGVGFAHSPSPNFSHDLNRTELLKLLLTCFSEVMYLPPSSDSSNTNPWVQFFCSTENRHALPLFTSLLNIVCAYDPVGYGIPYNHLLFSDYREPLVEQAAQVLIVTLDYDTSTSSSPTVDGTTTGTVMDDTDPPGPDNLFVNYLSRIHREEDFQFVLKGVARLLSNPLVQTYLPNSTKKIQFHQELLVLFWKLCDFNKVLSSLAGIIKELG
;
A
#
# COMPACT_ATOMS: atom_id res chain seq x y z
N SER A 1 -13.45 -55.11 -9.15
CA SER A 1 -12.10 -54.67 -9.58
C SER A 1 -12.03 -53.17 -9.42
N VAL A 2 -10.95 -52.68 -8.83
CA VAL A 2 -10.74 -51.33 -8.29
C VAL A 2 -10.66 -50.30 -9.43
N GLN A 3 -11.49 -49.25 -9.40
CA GLN A 3 -11.27 -48.06 -10.25
C GLN A 3 -10.53 -47.01 -9.44
N SER A 4 -9.25 -46.89 -9.78
CA SER A 4 -8.22 -46.03 -9.19
C SER A 4 -8.47 -44.55 -9.47
N HIS A 5 -8.49 -43.76 -8.41
CA HIS A 5 -8.09 -42.36 -8.41
C HIS A 5 -6.72 -42.19 -9.07
N ARG A 6 -6.59 -41.28 -10.05
CA ARG A 6 -5.44 -40.38 -10.27
C ARG A 6 -5.53 -39.70 -11.65
N LYS A 7 -6.04 -38.47 -11.65
CA LYS A 7 -5.56 -37.32 -12.45
C LYS A 7 -6.59 -36.21 -12.30
N ASN A 8 -6.26 -35.16 -11.55
CA ASN A 8 -6.98 -33.88 -11.54
C ASN A 8 -6.14 -32.75 -10.93
N ASN A 9 -4.81 -32.89 -10.89
CA ASN A 9 -3.94 -31.98 -10.11
C ASN A 9 -2.96 -31.16 -10.97
N VAL A 10 -3.15 -31.14 -12.29
CA VAL A 10 -2.27 -30.41 -13.22
C VAL A 10 -3.03 -29.29 -13.95
N ASP A 11 -4.31 -29.52 -14.28
CA ASP A 11 -5.12 -28.55 -15.03
C ASP A 11 -5.49 -27.29 -14.22
N THR A 12 -5.38 -27.31 -12.88
CA THR A 12 -5.72 -26.17 -12.02
C THR A 12 -4.63 -25.10 -11.97
N ALA A 13 -3.36 -25.45 -12.26
CA ALA A 13 -2.26 -24.51 -12.16
C ALA A 13 -2.20 -23.56 -13.38
N GLU A 14 -2.59 -24.06 -14.56
CA GLU A 14 -2.60 -23.28 -15.80
C GLU A 14 -3.79 -22.31 -15.86
N ASP A 15 -4.95 -22.66 -15.28
CA ASP A 15 -6.11 -21.75 -15.18
C ASP A 15 -5.90 -20.58 -14.20
N ILE A 16 -5.01 -20.72 -13.21
CA ILE A 16 -4.61 -19.61 -12.31
C ILE A 16 -3.90 -18.48 -13.09
N HIS A 17 -3.31 -18.79 -14.25
CA HIS A 17 -2.61 -17.82 -15.07
C HIS A 17 -3.53 -16.94 -15.95
N ALA A 18 -4.83 -17.27 -16.06
CA ALA A 18 -5.79 -16.56 -16.91
C ALA A 18 -6.69 -15.55 -16.15
N ILE A 19 -6.55 -15.45 -14.83
CA ILE A 19 -7.30 -14.53 -13.97
C ILE A 19 -6.97 -13.08 -14.37
N ASP A 20 -7.99 -12.26 -14.62
CA ASP A 20 -7.83 -10.82 -14.88
C ASP A 20 -7.07 -10.18 -13.71
N SER A 21 -6.11 -9.31 -14.01
CA SER A 21 -5.32 -8.59 -13.00
C SER A 21 -6.20 -7.89 -11.95
N CYS A 22 -7.42 -7.48 -12.34
CA CYS A 22 -8.39 -6.85 -11.46
C CYS A 22 -9.00 -7.80 -10.41
N GLU A 23 -9.11 -9.10 -10.68
CA GLU A 23 -9.67 -10.09 -9.74
C GLU A 23 -8.75 -10.32 -8.51
N TYR A 24 -7.48 -9.95 -8.62
CA TYR A 24 -6.54 -10.00 -7.51
C TYR A 24 -6.68 -8.83 -6.53
N ILE A 25 -7.50 -7.82 -6.84
CA ILE A 25 -7.66 -6.62 -6.00
C ILE A 25 -8.56 -6.93 -4.80
N TRP A 26 -8.06 -6.65 -3.59
CA TRP A 26 -8.71 -7.09 -2.35
C TRP A 26 -9.87 -6.21 -1.88
N GLU A 27 -9.91 -4.96 -2.32
CA GLU A 27 -10.88 -3.96 -1.90
C GLU A 27 -11.14 -2.94 -3.02
N ALA A 28 -12.38 -2.45 -3.13
CA ALA A 28 -12.72 -1.39 -4.08
C ALA A 28 -12.13 -0.03 -3.67
N GLY A 29 -11.93 0.81 -4.67
CA GLY A 29 -11.32 2.12 -4.52
C GLY A 29 -10.57 2.50 -5.79
N VAL A 30 -9.33 2.92 -5.62
CA VAL A 30 -8.45 3.34 -6.73
C VAL A 30 -8.32 2.23 -7.75
N GLY A 31 -8.63 2.54 -9.01
CA GLY A 31 -8.48 1.63 -10.14
C GLY A 31 -9.39 0.40 -10.14
N PHE A 32 -10.35 0.30 -9.20
CA PHE A 32 -11.22 -0.87 -9.09
C PHE A 32 -12.53 -0.58 -8.37
N ALA A 33 -13.66 -0.75 -9.06
CA ALA A 33 -14.97 -0.31 -8.56
C ALA A 33 -15.72 -1.34 -7.70
N HIS A 34 -15.38 -2.63 -7.76
CA HIS A 34 -16.22 -3.70 -7.21
C HIS A 34 -15.47 -4.57 -6.20
N SER A 35 -15.76 -4.43 -4.91
CA SER A 35 -15.12 -5.27 -3.91
C SER A 35 -15.54 -6.74 -4.09
N PRO A 36 -14.62 -7.70 -3.92
CA PRO A 36 -15.00 -9.08 -3.68
C PRO A 36 -15.92 -9.17 -2.45
N SER A 37 -16.74 -10.21 -2.37
CA SER A 37 -17.58 -10.43 -1.18
C SER A 37 -16.71 -10.49 0.09
N PRO A 38 -17.06 -9.76 1.17
CA PRO A 38 -16.29 -9.77 2.40
C PRO A 38 -16.08 -11.19 2.93
N ASN A 39 -14.84 -11.55 3.24
CA ASN A 39 -14.49 -12.86 3.75
C ASN A 39 -13.45 -12.71 4.87
N PHE A 40 -13.90 -12.93 6.10
CA PHE A 40 -13.08 -12.78 7.30
C PHE A 40 -11.84 -13.70 7.30
N SER A 41 -11.96 -14.95 6.84
CA SER A 41 -10.82 -15.85 6.75
C SER A 41 -9.76 -15.34 5.78
N HIS A 42 -10.17 -14.69 4.69
CA HIS A 42 -9.23 -14.05 3.76
C HIS A 42 -8.51 -12.87 4.43
N ASP A 43 -9.20 -12.06 5.22
CA ASP A 43 -8.57 -10.95 5.92
C ASP A 43 -7.53 -11.41 6.94
N LEU A 44 -7.83 -12.47 7.71
CA LEU A 44 -6.86 -13.08 8.62
C LEU A 44 -5.62 -13.61 7.87
N ASN A 45 -5.82 -14.35 6.78
CA ASN A 45 -4.73 -14.89 5.98
C ASN A 45 -3.87 -13.80 5.36
N ARG A 46 -4.49 -12.73 4.83
CA ARG A 46 -3.79 -11.55 4.31
C ARG A 46 -2.99 -10.88 5.41
N THR A 47 -3.54 -10.74 6.61
CA THR A 47 -2.83 -10.14 7.75
C THR A 47 -1.54 -10.89 8.06
N GLU A 48 -1.59 -12.22 8.16
CA GLU A 48 -0.39 -13.03 8.42
C GLU A 48 0.59 -13.02 7.24
N LEU A 49 0.10 -12.96 6.00
CA LEU A 49 0.96 -12.80 4.82
C LEU A 49 1.71 -11.46 4.84
N LEU A 50 1.05 -10.36 5.18
CA LEU A 50 1.69 -9.05 5.26
C LEU A 50 2.71 -8.97 6.40
N LYS A 51 2.44 -9.60 7.55
CA LYS A 51 3.43 -9.74 8.63
C LYS A 51 4.68 -10.51 8.21
N LEU A 52 4.50 -11.59 7.44
CA LEU A 52 5.61 -12.35 6.88
C LEU A 52 6.44 -11.48 5.92
N LEU A 53 5.78 -10.72 5.03
CA LEU A 53 6.47 -9.80 4.13
C LEU A 53 7.25 -8.73 4.89
N LEU A 54 6.67 -8.10 5.91
CA LEU A 54 7.36 -7.13 6.76
C LEU A 54 8.56 -7.74 7.50
N THR A 55 8.46 -9.01 7.90
CA THR A 55 9.60 -9.74 8.46
C THR A 55 10.72 -9.90 7.42
N CYS A 56 10.39 -10.25 6.18
CA CYS A 56 11.38 -10.32 5.10
C CYS A 56 11.98 -8.95 4.78
N PHE A 57 11.19 -7.88 4.83
CA PHE A 57 11.61 -6.52 4.52
C PHE A 57 12.48 -5.88 5.61
N SER A 58 12.42 -6.40 6.83
CA SER A 58 13.15 -5.89 8.00
C SER A 58 14.51 -6.55 8.23
N GLU A 59 15.06 -7.26 7.23
CA GLU A 59 16.35 -7.99 7.31
C GLU A 59 17.46 -7.15 7.96
N VAL A 60 17.57 -5.87 7.58
CA VAL A 60 18.59 -4.93 8.10
C VAL A 60 18.53 -4.72 9.61
N MET A 61 17.37 -4.92 10.25
CA MET A 61 17.22 -4.78 11.70
C MET A 61 17.86 -5.93 12.48
N TYR A 62 18.11 -7.06 11.81
CA TYR A 62 18.70 -8.27 12.41
C TYR A 62 20.20 -8.39 12.15
N LEU A 63 20.77 -7.49 11.34
CA LEU A 63 22.19 -7.50 10.99
C LEU A 63 22.98 -6.54 11.90
N PRO A 64 24.25 -6.86 12.26
CA PRO A 64 25.13 -5.90 12.89
C PRO A 64 25.34 -4.67 11.98
N PRO A 65 25.62 -3.48 12.53
CA PRO A 65 25.95 -2.31 11.71
C PRO A 65 27.15 -2.62 10.80
N SER A 66 26.91 -2.79 9.50
CA SER A 66 27.95 -3.02 8.49
C SER A 66 28.47 -1.71 7.93
N SER A 67 29.76 -1.66 7.58
CA SER A 67 30.39 -0.48 6.95
C SER A 67 29.97 -0.27 5.49
N ASP A 68 29.40 -1.29 4.85
CA ASP A 68 28.84 -1.19 3.49
C ASP A 68 27.39 -0.71 3.57
N SER A 69 27.17 0.48 3.03
CA SER A 69 25.90 1.21 3.01
C SER A 69 24.96 0.78 1.87
N SER A 70 25.27 -0.29 1.14
CA SER A 70 24.56 -0.69 -0.09
C SER A 70 23.72 -1.96 0.03
N ASN A 71 23.41 -2.43 1.25
CA ASN A 71 22.56 -3.62 1.43
C ASN A 71 21.10 -3.25 1.18
N THR A 72 20.71 -3.19 -0.10
CA THR A 72 19.30 -3.16 -0.49
C THR A 72 18.66 -4.51 -0.17
N ASN A 73 17.47 -4.48 0.43
CA ASN A 73 16.75 -5.71 0.76
C ASN A 73 16.21 -6.35 -0.54
N PRO A 74 16.64 -7.57 -0.92
CA PRO A 74 16.26 -8.18 -2.20
C PRO A 74 14.77 -8.48 -2.30
N TRP A 75 14.10 -8.71 -1.16
CA TRP A 75 12.66 -8.94 -1.13
C TRP A 75 11.88 -7.68 -1.49
N VAL A 76 12.22 -6.54 -0.87
CA VAL A 76 11.58 -5.26 -1.18
C VAL A 76 11.89 -4.83 -2.61
N GLN A 77 13.14 -5.04 -3.05
CA GLN A 77 13.58 -4.78 -4.41
C GLN A 77 12.71 -5.53 -5.43
N PHE A 78 12.60 -6.85 -5.31
CA PHE A 78 11.77 -7.64 -6.20
C PHE A 78 10.30 -7.22 -6.13
N PHE A 79 9.78 -7.02 -4.91
CA PHE A 79 8.37 -6.67 -4.68
C PHE A 79 7.95 -5.38 -5.39
N CYS A 80 8.86 -4.40 -5.47
CA CYS A 80 8.64 -3.11 -6.12
C CYS A 80 9.08 -3.05 -7.59
N SER A 81 9.66 -4.13 -8.13
CA SER A 81 10.25 -4.15 -9.48
C SER A 81 9.26 -4.54 -10.59
N THR A 82 9.64 -4.27 -11.84
CA THR A 82 8.93 -4.69 -13.06
C THR A 82 8.84 -6.20 -13.25
N GLU A 83 9.66 -6.98 -12.55
CA GLU A 83 9.59 -8.45 -12.56
C GLU A 83 8.38 -8.97 -11.77
N ASN A 84 7.85 -8.18 -10.83
CA ASN A 84 6.64 -8.53 -10.10
C ASN A 84 5.39 -8.18 -10.93
N ARG A 85 4.89 -9.16 -11.70
CA ARG A 85 3.65 -9.03 -12.48
C ARG A 85 2.40 -8.67 -11.66
N HIS A 86 2.44 -8.85 -10.33
CA HIS A 86 1.34 -8.56 -9.42
C HIS A 86 1.51 -7.23 -8.68
N ALA A 87 2.53 -6.43 -8.99
CA ALA A 87 2.83 -5.18 -8.30
C ALA A 87 1.64 -4.21 -8.29
N LEU A 88 0.96 -4.01 -9.43
CA LEU A 88 -0.18 -3.11 -9.52
C LEU A 88 -1.37 -3.59 -8.66
N PRO A 89 -1.89 -4.83 -8.81
CA PRO A 89 -2.96 -5.34 -7.94
C PRO A 89 -2.61 -5.33 -6.45
N LEU A 90 -1.34 -5.57 -6.09
CA LEU A 90 -0.89 -5.48 -4.70
C LEU A 90 -0.91 -4.04 -4.19
N PHE A 91 -0.37 -3.09 -4.95
CA PHE A 91 -0.40 -1.67 -4.62
C PHE A 91 -1.83 -1.17 -4.42
N THR A 92 -2.73 -1.45 -5.37
CA THR A 92 -4.14 -1.01 -5.29
C THR A 92 -4.86 -1.67 -4.13
N SER A 93 -4.63 -2.97 -3.88
CA SER A 93 -5.21 -3.68 -2.73
C SER A 93 -4.82 -3.05 -1.40
N LEU A 94 -3.52 -2.79 -1.20
CA LEU A 94 -3.01 -2.21 0.04
C LEU A 94 -3.56 -0.80 0.26
N LEU A 95 -3.52 0.04 -0.78
CA LEU A 95 -4.04 1.41 -0.70
C LEU A 95 -5.54 1.42 -0.43
N ASN A 96 -6.31 0.60 -1.14
CA ASN A 96 -7.76 0.56 -1.00
C ASN A 96 -8.18 0.02 0.37
N ILE A 97 -7.50 -0.99 0.90
CA ILE A 97 -7.76 -1.49 2.27
C ILE A 97 -7.61 -0.37 3.30
N VAL A 98 -6.54 0.43 3.20
CA VAL A 98 -6.31 1.53 4.13
C VAL A 98 -7.36 2.62 3.95
N CYS A 99 -7.58 3.09 2.73
CA CYS A 99 -8.49 4.20 2.46
C CYS A 99 -9.97 3.84 2.68
N ALA A 100 -10.38 2.59 2.39
CA ALA A 100 -11.75 2.14 2.57
C ALA A 100 -12.11 1.88 4.04
N TYR A 101 -11.12 1.64 4.91
CA TYR A 101 -11.34 1.26 6.30
C TYR A 101 -12.13 2.32 7.10
N ASP A 102 -13.22 1.88 7.73
CA ASP A 102 -14.07 2.68 8.59
C ASP A 102 -14.05 2.15 10.04
N PRO A 103 -13.33 2.81 10.97
CA PRO A 103 -13.26 2.33 12.35
C PRO A 103 -14.55 2.53 13.13
N VAL A 104 -15.47 3.38 12.68
CA VAL A 104 -16.72 3.69 13.40
C VAL A 104 -17.89 2.87 12.83
N GLY A 105 -17.83 2.51 11.55
CA GLY A 105 -18.86 1.74 10.86
C GLY A 105 -20.20 2.48 10.88
N TYR A 106 -21.19 1.95 11.58
CA TYR A 106 -22.54 2.55 11.67
C TYR A 106 -22.63 3.84 12.50
N GLY A 107 -21.54 4.33 13.10
CA GLY A 107 -21.60 5.57 13.89
C GLY A 107 -22.22 5.43 15.28
N ILE A 108 -22.51 4.20 15.71
CA ILE A 108 -23.23 3.92 16.96
C ILE A 108 -22.25 3.95 18.15
N PRO A 109 -22.54 4.69 19.23
CA PRO A 109 -21.77 4.66 20.48
C PRO A 109 -21.53 3.24 21.00
N TYR A 110 -20.30 2.94 21.43
CA TYR A 110 -19.87 1.66 22.01
C TYR A 110 -19.96 0.44 21.07
N ASN A 111 -20.20 0.63 19.77
CA ASN A 111 -20.26 -0.46 18.79
C ASN A 111 -19.02 -1.37 18.84
N HIS A 112 -17.84 -0.76 19.04
CA HIS A 112 -16.56 -1.46 19.13
C HIS A 112 -16.38 -2.33 20.39
N LEU A 113 -17.22 -2.16 21.41
CA LEU A 113 -17.25 -3.03 22.59
C LEU A 113 -18.11 -4.29 22.35
N LEU A 114 -19.06 -4.19 21.43
CA LEU A 114 -20.01 -5.27 21.12
C LEU A 114 -19.52 -6.14 19.96
N PHE A 115 -18.75 -5.56 19.05
CA PHE A 115 -18.24 -6.24 17.85
C PHE A 115 -16.73 -6.09 17.75
N SER A 116 -16.06 -7.23 17.61
CA SER A 116 -14.63 -7.26 17.32
C SER A 116 -14.36 -6.79 15.90
N ASP A 117 -13.51 -5.77 15.78
CA ASP A 117 -13.00 -5.34 14.49
C ASP A 117 -11.76 -6.14 14.14
N TYR A 118 -11.94 -7.10 13.26
CA TYR A 118 -10.86 -7.93 12.77
C TYR A 118 -10.16 -7.39 11.52
N ARG A 119 -10.66 -6.29 10.96
CA ARG A 119 -10.09 -5.69 9.74
C ARG A 119 -8.99 -4.68 10.09
N GLU A 120 -9.05 -4.06 11.27
CA GLU A 120 -8.00 -3.14 11.74
C GLU A 120 -6.58 -3.73 11.67
N PRO A 121 -6.31 -4.97 12.13
CA PRO A 121 -4.97 -5.55 12.01
C PRO A 121 -4.50 -5.66 10.55
N LEU A 122 -5.38 -6.03 9.61
CA LEU A 122 -5.04 -6.06 8.19
C LEU A 122 -4.67 -4.67 7.66
N VAL A 123 -5.43 -3.65 8.08
CA VAL A 123 -5.22 -2.26 7.68
C VAL A 123 -3.90 -1.71 8.19
N GLU A 124 -3.56 -1.99 9.45
CA GLU A 124 -2.28 -1.64 10.04
C GLU A 124 -1.12 -2.26 9.25
N GLN A 125 -1.17 -3.57 8.98
CA GLN A 125 -0.13 -4.24 8.22
C GLN A 125 -0.05 -3.75 6.78
N ALA A 126 -1.18 -3.42 6.14
CA ALA A 126 -1.20 -2.83 4.80
C ALA A 126 -0.54 -1.45 4.76
N ALA A 127 -0.82 -0.60 5.76
CA ALA A 127 -0.17 0.70 5.90
C ALA A 127 1.35 0.56 6.10
N GLN A 128 1.78 -0.36 6.97
CA GLN A 128 3.21 -0.62 7.21
C GLN A 128 3.92 -1.11 5.95
N VAL A 129 3.32 -2.04 5.20
CA VAL A 129 3.89 -2.51 3.92
C VAL A 129 3.99 -1.37 2.91
N LEU A 130 2.96 -0.54 2.76
CA LEU A 130 3.02 0.64 1.88
C LEU A 130 4.13 1.60 2.28
N ILE A 131 4.31 1.87 3.56
CA ILE A 131 5.38 2.76 4.04
C ILE A 131 6.74 2.20 3.64
N VAL A 132 7.00 0.91 3.92
CA VAL A 132 8.29 0.27 3.61
C VAL A 132 8.54 0.24 2.09
N THR A 133 7.53 -0.06 1.28
CA THR A 133 7.70 -0.09 -0.18
C THR A 133 7.85 1.29 -0.79
N LEU A 134 7.19 2.32 -0.24
CA LEU A 134 7.34 3.71 -0.69
C LEU A 134 8.62 4.37 -0.17
N ASP A 135 9.21 3.86 0.92
CA ASP A 135 10.50 4.31 1.43
C ASP A 135 11.69 3.62 0.74
N TYR A 136 11.45 2.46 0.10
CA TYR A 136 12.46 1.74 -0.64
C TYR A 136 13.06 2.58 -1.77
N ASP A 137 14.40 2.58 -1.77
CA ASP A 137 15.30 3.56 -2.35
C ASP A 137 14.74 4.32 -3.56
N THR A 138 14.33 5.56 -3.31
CA THR A 138 14.01 6.58 -4.33
C THR A 138 15.27 7.36 -4.75
N SER A 139 16.41 7.12 -4.09
CA SER A 139 17.56 8.03 -4.05
C SER A 139 18.70 7.61 -4.98
N THR A 140 18.84 6.33 -5.30
CA THR A 140 19.89 5.83 -6.21
C THR A 140 19.73 6.30 -7.67
N SER A 141 18.57 6.81 -8.06
CA SER A 141 18.32 7.38 -9.40
C SER A 141 18.76 8.85 -9.54
N SER A 142 19.25 9.49 -8.48
CA SER A 142 19.82 10.85 -8.53
C SER A 142 21.31 10.84 -8.19
N SER A 143 22.08 10.03 -8.93
CA SER A 143 23.49 10.39 -9.11
C SER A 143 23.53 11.59 -10.05
N PRO A 144 23.98 12.80 -9.63
CA PRO A 144 24.45 13.76 -10.62
C PRO A 144 25.69 13.10 -11.23
N THR A 145 25.62 12.76 -12.51
CA THR A 145 26.82 12.42 -13.28
C THR A 145 27.67 13.68 -13.37
N VAL A 146 28.48 13.91 -12.34
CA VAL A 146 29.61 14.84 -12.39
C VAL A 146 30.73 14.11 -13.11
N ASP A 147 30.56 13.88 -14.41
CA ASP A 147 31.69 13.71 -15.31
C ASP A 147 31.24 14.00 -16.73
N GLY A 148 31.46 15.27 -17.12
CA GLY A 148 31.28 15.74 -18.48
C GLY A 148 32.39 15.22 -19.39
N THR A 149 32.28 13.98 -19.87
CA THR A 149 32.86 13.43 -21.13
C THR A 149 32.44 11.96 -21.18
N THR A 150 31.76 11.40 -22.18
CA THR A 150 32.03 11.41 -23.62
C THR A 150 30.86 10.71 -24.35
N THR A 151 30.44 11.28 -25.49
CA THR A 151 29.92 10.62 -26.71
C THR A 151 28.83 9.55 -26.64
N GLY A 152 27.61 9.96 -27.01
CA GLY A 152 26.55 9.09 -27.52
C GLY A 152 25.36 9.92 -28.02
N THR A 153 25.32 10.20 -29.33
CA THR A 153 24.12 10.62 -30.09
C THR A 153 22.92 9.74 -29.70
N VAL A 154 21.71 10.23 -29.45
CA VAL A 154 20.72 10.84 -30.38
C VAL A 154 19.67 11.56 -29.51
N MET A 155 19.06 12.63 -30.05
CA MET A 155 17.86 13.27 -29.51
C MET A 155 16.80 12.23 -29.09
N ASP A 156 16.41 12.25 -27.83
CA ASP A 156 15.10 11.75 -27.42
C ASP A 156 14.54 12.70 -26.36
N ASP A 157 13.39 13.28 -26.69
CA ASP A 157 12.56 14.13 -25.82
C ASP A 157 11.76 13.22 -24.89
N THR A 158 12.44 12.22 -24.31
CA THR A 158 11.83 11.29 -23.37
C THR A 158 11.87 11.91 -21.99
N ASP A 159 10.68 12.03 -21.39
CA ASP A 159 10.53 12.27 -19.96
C ASP A 159 11.60 11.49 -19.19
N PRO A 160 12.22 12.08 -18.14
CA PRO A 160 13.22 11.39 -17.35
C PRO A 160 12.69 10.00 -16.95
N PRO A 161 13.50 8.94 -17.05
CA PRO A 161 13.07 7.59 -16.70
C PRO A 161 12.42 7.65 -15.32
N GLY A 162 11.16 7.20 -15.24
CA GLY A 162 10.39 7.22 -14.00
C GLY A 162 11.11 6.45 -12.89
N PRO A 163 10.67 6.58 -11.64
CA PRO A 163 11.29 5.87 -10.53
C PRO A 163 11.32 4.36 -10.80
N ASP A 164 12.45 3.72 -10.51
CA ASP A 164 12.64 2.27 -10.66
C ASP A 164 11.64 1.48 -9.78
N ASN A 165 11.15 2.12 -8.72
CA ASN A 165 10.12 1.61 -7.82
C ASN A 165 8.72 1.79 -8.42
N LEU A 166 8.07 0.68 -8.80
CA LEU A 166 6.73 0.68 -9.36
C LEU A 166 5.67 1.27 -8.43
N PHE A 167 5.78 1.08 -7.11
CA PHE A 167 4.80 1.58 -6.15
C PHE A 167 4.80 3.11 -6.12
N VAL A 168 6.00 3.71 -6.16
CA VAL A 168 6.15 5.17 -6.30
C VAL A 168 5.61 5.65 -7.65
N ASN A 169 5.90 4.92 -8.73
CA ASN A 169 5.37 5.22 -10.07
C ASN A 169 3.83 5.21 -10.12
N TYR A 170 3.20 4.20 -9.52
CA TYR A 170 1.75 4.10 -9.46
C TYR A 170 1.13 5.21 -8.63
N LEU A 171 1.71 5.50 -7.45
CA LEU A 171 1.23 6.55 -6.56
C LEU A 171 1.31 7.95 -7.21
N SER A 172 2.42 8.26 -7.90
CA SER A 172 2.60 9.56 -8.56
C SER A 172 1.64 9.77 -9.74
N ARG A 173 1.11 8.68 -10.29
CA ARG A 173 0.15 8.68 -11.39
C ARG A 173 -1.32 8.67 -10.94
N ILE A 174 -1.62 8.68 -9.64
CA ILE A 174 -3.01 8.88 -9.18
C ILE A 174 -3.39 10.34 -9.39
N HIS A 175 -4.23 10.62 -10.38
CA HIS A 175 -4.68 11.97 -10.72
C HIS A 175 -6.16 12.06 -11.12
N ARG A 176 -6.86 10.92 -11.21
CA ARG A 176 -8.31 10.92 -11.44
C ARG A 176 -9.01 11.47 -10.21
N GLU A 177 -9.95 12.38 -10.44
CA GLU A 177 -10.69 13.04 -9.35
C GLU A 177 -11.36 12.03 -8.41
N GLU A 178 -11.99 10.99 -8.96
CA GLU A 178 -12.66 9.94 -8.17
C GLU A 178 -11.69 9.17 -7.25
N ASP A 179 -10.56 8.72 -7.79
CA ASP A 179 -9.52 8.00 -7.05
C ASP A 179 -8.91 8.89 -5.96
N PHE A 180 -8.67 10.16 -6.31
CA PHE A 180 -8.11 11.15 -5.42
C PHE A 180 -9.05 11.48 -4.26
N GLN A 181 -10.32 11.75 -4.53
CA GLN A 181 -11.33 11.99 -3.50
C GLN A 181 -11.49 10.78 -2.59
N PHE A 182 -11.45 9.57 -3.14
CA PHE A 182 -11.48 8.34 -2.36
C PHE A 182 -10.30 8.26 -1.38
N VAL A 183 -9.06 8.45 -1.86
CA VAL A 183 -7.85 8.42 -1.02
C VAL A 183 -7.91 9.49 0.07
N LEU A 184 -8.21 10.74 -0.32
CA LEU A 184 -8.25 11.87 0.60
C LEU A 184 -9.32 11.69 1.68
N LYS A 185 -10.55 11.29 1.31
CA LYS A 185 -11.63 11.03 2.26
C LYS A 185 -11.27 9.91 3.22
N GLY A 186 -10.65 8.84 2.72
CA GLY A 186 -10.20 7.71 3.54
C GLY A 186 -9.17 8.15 4.57
N VAL A 187 -8.09 8.80 4.14
CA VAL A 187 -7.01 9.28 5.03
C VAL A 187 -7.54 10.33 6.00
N ALA A 188 -8.34 11.30 5.54
CA ALA A 188 -8.92 12.34 6.40
C ALA A 188 -9.83 11.75 7.48
N ARG A 189 -10.65 10.73 7.16
CA ARG A 189 -11.47 10.01 8.14
C ARG A 189 -10.61 9.38 9.23
N LEU A 190 -9.54 8.70 8.85
CA LEU A 190 -8.66 8.03 9.80
C LEU A 190 -7.83 9.02 10.64
N LEU A 191 -7.31 10.10 10.05
CA LEU A 191 -6.59 11.15 10.77
C LEU A 191 -7.48 11.94 11.72
N SER A 192 -8.77 12.09 11.39
CA SER A 192 -9.75 12.77 12.24
C SER A 192 -10.21 11.90 13.41
N ASN A 193 -10.01 10.58 13.36
CA ASN A 193 -10.52 9.64 14.36
C ASN A 193 -10.09 9.99 15.81
N PRO A 194 -8.82 10.32 16.12
CA PRO A 194 -8.41 10.85 17.42
C PRO A 194 -9.12 12.11 17.88
N LEU A 195 -9.49 12.96 16.92
CA LEU A 195 -9.93 14.33 17.15
C LEU A 195 -11.43 14.41 17.45
N VAL A 196 -12.17 13.33 17.19
CA VAL A 196 -13.61 13.26 17.46
C VAL A 196 -13.85 13.39 18.96
N GLN A 197 -14.43 14.53 19.34
CA GLN A 197 -14.93 14.77 20.69
C GLN A 197 -16.35 14.26 20.82
N THR A 198 -16.62 13.52 21.89
CA THR A 198 -17.93 12.98 22.23
C THR A 198 -18.23 13.29 23.69
N TYR A 199 -19.51 13.57 23.97
CA TYR A 199 -19.99 13.77 25.34
C TYR A 199 -19.95 12.48 26.17
N LEU A 200 -19.93 11.32 25.50
CA LEU A 200 -19.97 10.01 26.14
C LEU A 200 -18.54 9.44 26.22
N PRO A 201 -18.00 9.16 27.42
CA PRO A 201 -16.63 8.70 27.58
C PRO A 201 -16.40 7.36 26.87
N ASN A 202 -15.31 7.22 26.12
CA ASN A 202 -14.91 6.00 25.40
C ASN A 202 -15.98 5.44 24.43
N SER A 203 -16.95 6.27 24.03
CA SER A 203 -18.06 5.85 23.17
C SER A 203 -17.67 5.66 21.71
N THR A 204 -16.56 6.25 21.26
CA THR A 204 -16.04 6.12 19.90
C THR A 204 -14.81 5.23 19.88
N LYS A 205 -14.69 4.44 18.81
CA LYS A 205 -13.49 3.65 18.57
C LYS A 205 -12.33 4.57 18.22
N LYS A 206 -11.15 4.29 18.81
CA LYS A 206 -9.88 4.90 18.42
C LYS A 206 -9.00 3.86 17.73
N ILE A 207 -8.51 4.16 16.53
CA ILE A 207 -7.56 3.29 15.83
C ILE A 207 -6.24 3.22 16.61
N GLN A 208 -5.40 2.22 16.37
CA GLN A 208 -4.11 2.10 17.07
C GLN A 208 -2.90 2.50 16.21
N PHE A 209 -3.04 2.57 14.88
CA PHE A 209 -1.96 2.77 13.90
C PHE A 209 -1.78 4.24 13.45
N HIS A 210 -1.93 5.20 14.37
CA HIS A 210 -1.89 6.63 14.02
C HIS A 210 -0.52 7.09 13.52
N GLN A 211 0.56 6.52 14.04
CA GLN A 211 1.92 6.92 13.68
C GLN A 211 2.22 6.51 12.24
N GLU A 212 1.87 5.28 11.87
CA GLU A 212 1.94 4.74 10.53
C GLU A 212 1.11 5.58 9.57
N LEU A 213 -0.11 5.95 9.96
CA LEU A 213 -0.97 6.78 9.14
C LEU A 213 -0.37 8.16 8.82
N LEU A 214 0.30 8.79 9.80
CA LEU A 214 0.99 10.07 9.58
C LEU A 214 2.18 9.93 8.63
N VAL A 215 2.97 8.86 8.79
CA VAL A 215 4.10 8.57 7.88
C VAL A 215 3.58 8.27 6.47
N LEU A 216 2.53 7.48 6.34
CA LEU A 216 1.90 7.17 5.06
C LEU A 216 1.34 8.43 4.40
N PHE A 217 0.62 9.27 5.15
CA PHE A 217 0.13 10.55 4.63
C PHE A 217 1.27 11.44 4.12
N TRP A 218 2.38 11.50 4.85
CA TRP A 218 3.57 12.21 4.39
C TRP A 218 4.11 11.64 3.08
N LYS A 219 4.26 10.32 2.96
CA LYS A 219 4.67 9.66 1.70
C LYS A 219 3.70 9.91 0.54
N LEU A 220 2.40 9.90 0.80
CA LEU A 220 1.37 10.22 -0.19
C LEU A 220 1.54 11.66 -0.73
N CYS A 221 1.82 12.62 0.15
CA CYS A 221 2.10 14.00 -0.25
C CYS A 221 3.42 14.15 -1.02
N ASP A 222 4.49 13.48 -0.58
CA ASP A 222 5.81 13.59 -1.22
C ASP A 222 5.78 13.11 -2.68
N PHE A 223 5.07 12.02 -2.96
CA PHE A 223 5.04 11.42 -4.29
C PHE A 223 3.87 11.88 -5.16
N ASN A 224 2.87 12.54 -4.60
CA ASN A 224 1.72 13.06 -5.34
C ASN A 224 1.57 14.58 -5.14
N LYS A 225 2.00 15.34 -6.15
CA LYS A 225 2.01 16.82 -6.12
C LYS A 225 0.63 17.42 -5.86
N VAL A 226 -0.45 16.76 -6.28
CA VAL A 226 -1.82 17.22 -6.04
C VAL A 226 -2.18 17.09 -4.56
N LEU A 227 -1.82 15.97 -3.91
CA LEU A 227 -1.99 15.80 -2.46
C LEU A 227 -1.12 16.79 -1.67
N SER A 228 0.10 17.06 -2.14
CA SER A 228 0.96 18.09 -1.53
C SER A 228 0.33 19.49 -1.57
N SER A 229 -0.35 19.85 -2.65
CA SER A 229 -1.01 21.16 -2.77
C SER A 229 -2.15 21.33 -1.75
N LEU A 230 -2.90 20.27 -1.45
CA LEU A 230 -3.97 20.32 -0.44
C LEU A 230 -3.43 20.38 1.00
N ALA A 231 -2.34 19.66 1.30
CA ALA A 231 -1.68 19.77 2.59
C ALA A 231 -1.16 21.20 2.84
N GLY A 232 -0.77 21.91 1.77
CA GLY A 232 -0.45 23.35 1.81
C GLY A 232 -1.66 24.21 2.19
N ILE A 233 -2.83 23.95 1.62
CA ILE A 233 -4.07 24.69 1.93
C ILE A 233 -4.51 24.46 3.39
N ILE A 234 -4.34 23.25 3.91
CA ILE A 234 -4.64 22.96 5.33
C ILE A 234 -3.69 23.73 6.27
N LYS A 235 -2.42 23.94 5.88
CA LYS A 235 -1.47 24.78 6.63
C LYS A 235 -1.81 26.28 6.60
N GLU A 236 -2.44 26.78 5.53
CA GLU A 236 -2.84 28.19 5.43
C GLU A 236 -4.15 28.52 6.18
N LEU A 237 -4.92 27.49 6.54
CA LEU A 237 -6.20 27.64 7.26
C LEU A 237 -6.10 27.47 8.78
N GLY A 238 -4.92 27.16 9.32
CA GLY A 238 -4.62 27.08 10.75
C GLY A 238 -3.78 28.26 11.23
#